data_AF-A0A0Q0YTW8-F1
#
_entry.id   AF-A0A0Q0YTW8-F1
#
_cell.length_a   1.000
_cell.length_b   1.000
_cell.length_c   1.000
_cell.angle_alpha   90.00
_cell.angle_beta   90.00
_cell.angle_gamma   90.00
#
_symmetry.space_group_name_H-M   'P 1'
#
loop_
_entity.id
_entity.type
_entity.pdbx_description
1 polymer ?
#
loop_
_entity_poly.entity_id
_entity_poly.type
_entity_poly.pdbx_seq_one_letter_code
_entity_poly.pdbx_strand_id
1 'polypeptide(L)'
;MTDTNEYRTIPCYELEQFPIIGVYKELLAGKRKALPAGTWEKDENVIILVRYVLEVQLGLSREQIPKINKKIIGEQKLWGVLNRFKSPRRLIEFVYPNQYNEFDFYRVPVDYWGNVENIRKRLEWYLEKEGIKIEEIPQKVNRYVLVEWGFSNPLKRYGYSPFRLMNALYPGRFKETDFKKIPQGYATNREFLREQFMDMLRKEKIQFEDVPKKVTQQMLIKHRFSAALKHHRNSPLEFIQYLFPNQFSLDDFHTKPNGYWKDIKNVRQAIIDLIEREGVAEQDVPRFMTKQRLMAEGLTGLLHEYHGSPIEIIEAVFPGKYDVTEFQRVPNQHWHSPQNRVQALRTFCAKRGIGREELPRLNRAYFRKHFPRFISMVDRHYDSKFYRWIMESFPEYTFQPEEFNLLVGIDGQLCDSKEELEIHNFLIREVVDGKVEREGCRFVNQEYDEVYIPDWVIEQNGRKWIVEYFGLYGSTRYKWYTEKADRKMQFYHSLADYTLIVIMPDDFREKGFQRIVSLLISNGIQINVHCSLER
;
A
#
# COMPACT_ATOMS: atom_id res chain seq x y z
N MET A 1 -77.95 -4.27 6.78
CA MET A 1 -76.48 -4.11 6.83
C MET A 1 -75.99 -5.00 7.95
N THR A 2 -75.39 -6.13 7.60
CA THR A 2 -74.73 -7.02 8.55
C THR A 2 -73.54 -6.27 9.14
N ASP A 3 -73.40 -6.22 10.46
CA ASP A 3 -72.27 -5.56 11.10
C ASP A 3 -71.02 -6.40 10.90
N THR A 4 -70.28 -6.10 9.83
CA THR A 4 -69.08 -6.85 9.46
C THR A 4 -67.92 -6.70 10.45
N ASN A 5 -68.05 -5.83 11.45
CA ASN A 5 -67.02 -5.66 12.49
C ASN A 5 -66.88 -6.90 13.37
N GLU A 6 -67.96 -7.66 13.57
CA GLU A 6 -67.89 -8.91 14.34
C GLU A 6 -66.82 -9.85 13.76
N TYR A 7 -66.73 -9.97 12.43
CA TYR A 7 -65.73 -10.82 11.76
C TYR A 7 -64.30 -10.28 11.80
N ARG A 8 -64.12 -8.98 12.08
CA ARG A 8 -62.78 -8.36 12.21
C ARG A 8 -62.19 -8.56 13.60
N THR A 9 -63.03 -8.75 14.62
CA THR A 9 -62.62 -8.89 16.01
C THR A 9 -62.43 -10.35 16.45
N ILE A 10 -62.87 -11.31 15.64
CA ILE A 10 -62.70 -12.74 15.93
C ILE A 10 -61.20 -13.09 16.06
N PRO A 11 -60.80 -13.81 17.13
CA PRO A 11 -59.43 -14.30 17.29
C PRO A 11 -59.00 -15.21 16.13
N CYS A 12 -57.75 -15.10 15.69
CA CYS A 12 -57.28 -15.80 14.49
C CYS A 12 -57.43 -17.33 14.55
N TYR A 13 -57.33 -17.95 15.75
CA TYR A 13 -57.50 -19.39 15.94
C TYR A 13 -58.96 -19.86 15.75
N GLU A 14 -59.94 -18.96 15.81
CA GLU A 14 -61.36 -19.29 15.59
C GLU A 14 -61.76 -19.20 14.12
N LEU A 15 -60.95 -18.54 13.28
CA LEU A 15 -61.24 -18.38 11.85
C LEU A 15 -61.38 -19.74 11.12
N GLU A 16 -60.66 -20.76 11.57
CA GLU A 16 -60.69 -22.11 10.99
C GLU A 16 -62.06 -22.81 11.10
N GLN A 17 -62.88 -22.39 12.06
CA GLN A 17 -64.20 -22.97 12.33
C GLN A 17 -65.26 -22.51 11.31
N PHE A 18 -64.99 -21.47 10.52
CA PHE A 18 -65.95 -20.95 9.56
C PHE A 18 -66.11 -21.88 8.35
N PRO A 19 -67.35 -22.20 7.91
CA PRO A 19 -67.59 -23.15 6.81
C PRO A 19 -66.86 -22.81 5.51
N ILE A 20 -66.70 -21.51 5.21
CA ILE A 20 -66.01 -21.04 4.00
C ILE A 20 -64.52 -21.44 3.99
N ILE A 21 -63.88 -21.60 5.15
CA ILE A 21 -62.49 -22.08 5.24
C ILE A 21 -62.38 -23.54 4.83
N GLY A 22 -63.36 -24.38 5.19
CA GLY A 22 -63.42 -25.77 4.71
C GLY A 22 -63.46 -25.85 3.17
N VAL A 23 -64.31 -25.03 2.55
CA VAL A 23 -64.43 -24.93 1.08
C VAL A 23 -63.13 -24.42 0.44
N TYR A 24 -62.45 -23.49 1.10
CA TYR A 24 -61.15 -22.99 0.64
C TYR A 24 -60.04 -24.04 0.76
N LYS A 25 -60.01 -24.85 1.82
CA LYS A 25 -59.06 -25.97 1.96
C LYS A 25 -59.25 -27.03 0.87
N GLU A 26 -60.49 -27.33 0.48
CA GLU A 26 -60.78 -28.21 -0.66
C GLU A 26 -60.23 -27.66 -1.98
N LEU A 27 -60.34 -26.33 -2.19
CA LEU A 27 -59.76 -25.64 -3.34
C LEU A 27 -58.23 -25.76 -3.34
N LEU A 28 -57.57 -25.61 -2.19
CA LEU A 28 -56.11 -25.76 -2.08
C LEU A 28 -55.69 -27.21 -2.35
N ALA A 29 -56.41 -28.19 -1.80
CA ALA A 29 -56.16 -29.62 -1.97
C ALA A 29 -56.52 -30.15 -3.38
N GLY A 30 -57.03 -29.31 -4.28
CA GLY A 30 -57.40 -29.69 -5.65
C GLY A 30 -58.70 -30.51 -5.76
N LYS A 31 -59.42 -30.70 -4.64
CA LYS A 31 -60.74 -31.35 -4.62
C LYS A 31 -61.82 -30.51 -5.31
N ARG A 32 -61.55 -29.21 -5.50
CA ARG A 32 -62.43 -28.20 -6.11
C ARG A 32 -61.64 -27.34 -7.09
N LYS A 33 -62.28 -26.92 -8.20
CA LYS A 33 -61.67 -26.05 -9.24
C LYS A 33 -61.72 -24.56 -8.92
N ALA A 34 -62.78 -24.07 -8.26
CA ALA A 34 -62.96 -22.64 -7.91
C ALA A 34 -63.84 -22.49 -6.66
N LEU A 35 -63.76 -21.36 -5.95
CA LEU A 35 -64.70 -21.03 -4.85
C LEU A 35 -66.15 -20.92 -5.40
N PRO A 36 -67.18 -21.11 -4.55
CA PRO A 36 -68.58 -20.92 -4.94
C PRO A 36 -68.82 -19.55 -5.59
N ALA A 37 -69.78 -19.50 -6.53
CA ALA A 37 -70.21 -18.24 -7.11
C ALA A 37 -70.74 -17.31 -6.00
N GLY A 38 -70.43 -16.02 -6.09
CA GLY A 38 -70.82 -15.01 -5.10
C GLY A 38 -69.99 -14.98 -3.82
N THR A 39 -68.94 -15.82 -3.67
CA THR A 39 -68.08 -15.78 -2.47
C THR A 39 -67.50 -14.38 -2.20
N TRP A 40 -67.04 -13.67 -3.25
CA TRP A 40 -66.41 -12.35 -3.12
C TRP A 40 -67.40 -11.17 -3.02
N GLU A 41 -68.69 -11.43 -3.21
CA GLU A 41 -69.77 -10.44 -3.09
C GLU A 41 -70.20 -10.26 -1.63
N LYS A 42 -69.94 -11.27 -0.79
CA LYS A 42 -70.22 -11.27 0.64
C LYS A 42 -69.03 -10.75 1.44
N ASP A 43 -69.22 -9.67 2.18
CA ASP A 43 -68.17 -8.98 2.92
C ASP A 43 -67.57 -9.85 4.03
N GLU A 44 -68.41 -10.60 4.73
CA GLU A 44 -68.01 -11.56 5.76
C GLU A 44 -67.04 -12.60 5.20
N ASN A 45 -67.31 -13.13 4.00
CA ASN A 45 -66.43 -14.10 3.35
C ASN A 45 -65.09 -13.48 2.96
N VAL A 46 -65.09 -12.24 2.46
CA VAL A 46 -63.85 -11.52 2.12
C VAL A 46 -62.99 -11.35 3.37
N ILE A 47 -63.59 -10.88 4.47
CA ILE A 47 -62.88 -10.64 5.74
C ILE A 47 -62.34 -11.96 6.28
N ILE A 48 -63.18 -12.98 6.44
CA ILE A 48 -62.79 -14.28 7.02
C ILE A 48 -61.69 -14.94 6.18
N LEU A 49 -61.85 -15.04 4.85
CA LEU A 49 -60.88 -15.71 3.99
C LEU A 49 -59.54 -14.97 3.95
N VAL A 50 -59.56 -13.65 3.80
CA VAL A 50 -58.31 -12.87 3.73
C VAL A 50 -57.60 -12.91 5.08
N ARG A 51 -58.32 -12.72 6.20
CA ARG A 51 -57.72 -12.84 7.54
C ARG A 51 -57.16 -14.23 7.78
N TYR A 52 -57.91 -15.29 7.46
CA TYR A 52 -57.42 -16.67 7.61
C TYR A 52 -56.15 -16.91 6.80
N VAL A 53 -56.13 -16.50 5.54
CA VAL A 53 -54.96 -16.71 4.67
C VAL A 53 -53.75 -15.92 5.17
N LEU A 54 -53.93 -14.65 5.54
CA LEU A 54 -52.80 -13.81 5.94
C LEU A 54 -52.32 -14.11 7.37
N GLU A 55 -53.23 -14.20 8.33
CA GLU A 55 -52.91 -14.35 9.76
C GLU A 55 -52.60 -15.80 10.14
N VAL A 56 -53.34 -16.77 9.57
CA VAL A 56 -53.25 -18.19 9.99
C VAL A 56 -52.42 -19.00 9.02
N GLN A 57 -52.80 -19.03 7.74
CA GLN A 57 -52.15 -19.90 6.75
C GLN A 57 -50.73 -19.44 6.43
N LEU A 58 -50.53 -18.12 6.24
CA LEU A 58 -49.23 -17.53 5.97
C LEU A 58 -48.51 -17.05 7.22
N GLY A 59 -49.20 -16.93 8.36
CA GLY A 59 -48.61 -16.48 9.62
C GLY A 59 -48.01 -15.08 9.56
N LEU A 60 -48.55 -14.17 8.73
CA LEU A 60 -48.00 -12.84 8.55
C LEU A 60 -48.22 -11.99 9.80
N SER A 61 -47.14 -11.36 10.27
CA SER A 61 -47.19 -10.32 11.28
C SER A 61 -47.93 -9.08 10.77
N ARG A 62 -48.37 -8.23 11.71
CA ARG A 62 -49.01 -6.94 11.43
C ARG A 62 -48.19 -6.10 10.44
N GLU A 63 -46.86 -6.10 10.56
CA GLU A 63 -45.94 -5.34 9.71
C GLU A 63 -45.75 -5.95 8.31
N GLN A 64 -46.13 -7.21 8.11
CA GLN A 64 -46.03 -7.93 6.83
C GLN A 64 -47.33 -7.87 6.01
N ILE A 65 -48.49 -7.85 6.67
CA ILE A 65 -49.82 -7.79 6.03
C ILE A 65 -49.94 -6.67 4.98
N PRO A 66 -49.57 -5.40 5.23
CA PRO A 66 -49.71 -4.33 4.23
C PRO A 66 -48.71 -4.45 3.06
N LYS A 67 -47.72 -5.34 3.16
CA LYS A 67 -46.66 -5.55 2.14
C LYS A 67 -47.00 -6.66 1.13
N ILE A 68 -48.18 -7.29 1.24
CA ILE A 68 -48.59 -8.29 0.26
C ILE A 68 -48.75 -7.69 -1.14
N ASN A 69 -48.55 -8.54 -2.15
CA ASN A 69 -48.64 -8.15 -3.55
C ASN A 69 -49.60 -9.07 -4.31
N LYS A 70 -49.88 -8.73 -5.58
CA LYS A 70 -50.80 -9.52 -6.42
C LYS A 70 -50.35 -10.97 -6.62
N LYS A 71 -49.04 -11.26 -6.54
CA LYS A 71 -48.48 -12.62 -6.66
C LYS A 71 -48.92 -13.47 -5.47
N ILE A 72 -48.73 -12.99 -4.23
CA ILE A 72 -49.19 -13.71 -3.02
C ILE A 72 -50.70 -13.99 -3.12
N ILE A 73 -51.50 -13.00 -3.50
CA ILE A 73 -52.96 -13.17 -3.64
C ILE A 73 -53.30 -14.23 -4.70
N GLY A 74 -52.57 -14.27 -5.81
CA GLY A 74 -52.74 -15.29 -6.87
C GLY A 74 -52.32 -16.70 -6.43
N GLU A 75 -51.17 -16.84 -5.77
CA GLU A 75 -50.65 -18.12 -5.25
C GLU A 75 -51.58 -18.74 -4.22
N GLN A 76 -52.25 -17.90 -3.41
CA GLN A 76 -53.27 -18.33 -2.46
C GLN A 76 -54.65 -18.53 -3.09
N LYS A 77 -54.75 -18.57 -4.43
CA LYS A 77 -56.01 -18.75 -5.18
C LYS A 77 -57.11 -17.74 -4.81
N LEU A 78 -56.74 -16.56 -4.29
CA LEU A 78 -57.66 -15.49 -3.92
C LEU A 78 -57.87 -14.46 -5.05
N TRP A 79 -57.44 -14.75 -6.28
CA TRP A 79 -57.44 -13.78 -7.39
C TRP A 79 -58.79 -13.09 -7.62
N GLY A 80 -59.90 -13.81 -7.40
CA GLY A 80 -61.25 -13.27 -7.57
C GLY A 80 -61.56 -12.05 -6.70
N VAL A 81 -60.91 -11.90 -5.53
CA VAL A 81 -61.08 -10.73 -4.66
C VAL A 81 -60.60 -9.44 -5.32
N LEU A 82 -59.58 -9.51 -6.18
CA LEU A 82 -59.01 -8.34 -6.85
C LEU A 82 -59.90 -7.80 -7.97
N ASN A 83 -60.85 -8.60 -8.47
CA ASN A 83 -61.86 -8.10 -9.39
C ASN A 83 -62.74 -7.02 -8.73
N ARG A 84 -62.96 -7.12 -7.41
CA ARG A 84 -63.72 -6.16 -6.61
C ARG A 84 -62.88 -4.97 -6.17
N PHE A 85 -61.76 -5.20 -5.49
CA PHE A 85 -60.98 -4.12 -4.85
C PHE A 85 -59.95 -3.43 -5.76
N LYS A 86 -59.63 -4.02 -6.92
CA LYS A 86 -58.67 -3.55 -7.94
C LYS A 86 -57.19 -3.47 -7.49
N SER A 87 -56.90 -3.35 -6.19
CA SER A 87 -55.54 -3.36 -5.65
C SER A 87 -55.45 -4.08 -4.30
N PRO A 88 -54.29 -4.71 -3.99
CA PRO A 88 -54.03 -5.28 -2.67
C PRO A 88 -54.19 -4.26 -1.54
N ARG A 89 -53.77 -3.00 -1.77
CA ARG A 89 -53.91 -1.92 -0.78
C ARG A 89 -55.36 -1.69 -0.38
N ARG A 90 -56.27 -1.52 -1.35
CA ARG A 90 -57.70 -1.31 -1.07
C ARG A 90 -58.34 -2.51 -0.37
N LEU A 91 -57.88 -3.72 -0.70
CA LEU A 91 -58.30 -4.93 0.00
C LEU A 91 -57.89 -4.90 1.48
N ILE A 92 -56.62 -4.59 1.75
CA ILE A 92 -56.10 -4.52 3.12
C ILE A 92 -56.79 -3.40 3.90
N GLU A 93 -56.98 -2.22 3.32
CA GLU A 93 -57.72 -1.10 3.95
C GLU A 93 -59.17 -1.49 4.28
N PHE A 94 -59.80 -2.33 3.46
CA PHE A 94 -61.15 -2.82 3.70
C PHE A 94 -61.23 -3.88 4.82
N VAL A 95 -60.27 -4.81 4.85
CA VAL A 95 -60.22 -5.89 5.86
C VAL A 95 -59.74 -5.35 7.22
N TYR A 96 -58.77 -4.44 7.20
CA TYR A 96 -58.11 -3.83 8.37
C TYR A 96 -58.28 -2.31 8.37
N PRO A 97 -59.51 -1.79 8.54
CA PRO A 97 -59.75 -0.36 8.49
C PRO A 97 -59.00 0.36 9.60
N ASN A 98 -58.35 1.48 9.25
CA ASN A 98 -57.61 2.36 10.16
C ASN A 98 -56.44 1.72 10.92
N GLN A 99 -55.94 0.55 10.48
CA GLN A 99 -54.82 -0.12 11.15
C GLN A 99 -53.43 0.22 10.58
N TYR A 100 -53.39 0.74 9.35
CA TYR A 100 -52.16 0.98 8.58
C TYR A 100 -52.11 2.41 8.00
N ASN A 101 -50.94 3.04 8.01
CA ASN A 101 -50.63 4.31 7.36
C ASN A 101 -50.06 4.11 5.94
N GLU A 102 -49.85 5.19 5.18
CA GLU A 102 -49.42 5.14 3.78
C GLU A 102 -48.05 4.49 3.57
N PHE A 103 -47.18 4.49 4.58
CA PHE A 103 -45.83 3.95 4.54
C PHE A 103 -45.72 2.52 5.08
N ASP A 104 -46.81 1.97 5.64
CA ASP A 104 -46.85 0.55 5.99
C ASP A 104 -46.95 -0.33 4.73
N PHE A 105 -47.48 0.23 3.63
CA PHE A 105 -47.57 -0.41 2.32
C PHE A 105 -46.25 -0.32 1.53
N TYR A 106 -46.05 -1.26 0.59
CA TYR A 106 -44.86 -1.29 -0.27
C TYR A 106 -44.68 -0.01 -1.13
N ARG A 107 -45.77 0.68 -1.48
CA ARG A 107 -45.76 1.94 -2.25
C ARG A 107 -46.84 2.89 -1.74
N VAL A 108 -46.48 4.16 -1.61
CA VAL A 108 -47.43 5.27 -1.42
C VAL A 108 -48.28 5.48 -2.68
N PRO A 109 -49.44 6.18 -2.59
CA PRO A 109 -50.27 6.50 -3.75
C PRO A 109 -49.48 7.27 -4.83
N VAL A 110 -49.90 7.15 -6.09
CA VAL A 110 -49.19 7.72 -7.25
C VAL A 110 -49.01 9.24 -7.14
N ASP A 111 -49.99 9.92 -6.55
CA ASP A 111 -50.09 11.37 -6.37
C ASP A 111 -49.59 11.86 -5.00
N TYR A 112 -49.13 10.97 -4.12
CA TYR A 112 -48.75 11.31 -2.74
C TYR A 112 -47.68 12.39 -2.66
N TRP A 113 -46.60 12.25 -3.45
CA TRP A 113 -45.52 13.24 -3.58
C TRP A 113 -45.91 14.43 -4.46
N GLY A 114 -47.14 14.43 -5.00
CA GLY A 114 -47.81 15.56 -5.62
C GLY A 114 -47.96 16.75 -4.69
N ASN A 115 -48.22 16.47 -3.42
CA ASN A 115 -48.54 17.45 -2.41
C ASN A 115 -47.27 17.87 -1.63
N VAL A 116 -46.91 19.15 -1.68
CA VAL A 116 -45.75 19.71 -0.97
C VAL A 116 -45.85 19.52 0.54
N GLU A 117 -47.07 19.55 1.09
CA GLU A 117 -47.30 19.36 2.52
C GLU A 117 -46.99 17.93 2.96
N ASN A 118 -47.28 16.93 2.12
CA ASN A 118 -46.89 15.54 2.40
C ASN A 118 -45.37 15.37 2.41
N ILE A 119 -44.67 16.06 1.50
CA ILE A 119 -43.19 16.07 1.47
C ILE A 119 -42.65 16.72 2.75
N ARG A 120 -43.22 17.86 3.16
CA ARG A 120 -42.82 18.60 4.37
C ARG A 120 -43.01 17.75 5.62
N LYS A 121 -44.23 17.24 5.87
CA LYS A 121 -44.54 16.40 7.04
C LYS A 121 -43.64 15.19 7.14
N ARG A 122 -43.37 14.53 6.01
CA ARG A 122 -42.47 13.39 5.98
C ARG A 122 -41.04 13.79 6.32
N LEU A 123 -40.58 14.96 5.87
CA LEU A 123 -39.23 15.44 6.15
C LEU A 123 -39.12 15.77 7.65
N GLU A 124 -40.10 16.50 8.18
CA GLU A 124 -40.15 16.89 9.59
C GLU A 124 -40.19 15.67 10.51
N TRP A 125 -40.94 14.62 10.16
CA TRP A 125 -40.92 13.36 10.90
C TRP A 125 -39.51 12.74 10.98
N TYR A 126 -38.74 12.74 9.90
CA TYR A 126 -37.36 12.25 9.93
C TYR A 126 -36.42 13.19 10.70
N LEU A 127 -36.61 14.51 10.57
CA LEU A 127 -35.82 15.49 11.32
C LEU A 127 -36.03 15.32 12.83
N GLU A 128 -37.28 15.16 13.28
CA GLU A 128 -37.62 14.88 14.67
C GLU A 128 -37.04 13.54 15.14
N LYS A 129 -37.23 12.48 14.35
CA LYS A 129 -36.71 11.14 14.67
C LYS A 129 -35.19 11.11 14.85
N GLU A 130 -34.47 11.85 14.03
CA GLU A 130 -33.00 11.91 14.03
C GLU A 130 -32.45 13.06 14.91
N GLY A 131 -33.33 13.83 15.58
CA GLY A 131 -32.95 14.96 16.42
C GLY A 131 -32.24 16.10 15.67
N ILE A 132 -32.55 16.29 14.38
CA ILE A 132 -31.94 17.28 13.50
C ILE A 132 -32.77 18.56 13.52
N LYS A 133 -32.17 19.68 13.94
CA LYS A 133 -32.82 20.98 13.87
C LYS A 133 -32.84 21.50 12.42
N ILE A 134 -33.82 22.35 12.09
CA ILE A 134 -33.98 22.87 10.72
C ILE A 134 -32.72 23.61 10.26
N GLU A 135 -32.03 24.32 11.15
CA GLU A 135 -30.78 25.05 10.86
C GLU A 135 -29.62 24.14 10.47
N GLU A 136 -29.66 22.87 10.86
CA GLU A 136 -28.61 21.89 10.61
C GLU A 136 -28.79 21.14 9.28
N ILE A 137 -29.95 21.31 8.62
CA ILE A 137 -30.30 20.66 7.36
C ILE A 137 -29.15 20.75 6.33
N PRO A 138 -28.53 21.92 6.06
CA PRO A 138 -27.51 22.02 5.02
C PRO A 138 -26.25 21.19 5.29
N GLN A 139 -25.94 20.90 6.55
CA GLN A 139 -24.77 20.09 6.95
C GLN A 139 -25.09 18.60 7.06
N LYS A 140 -26.29 18.25 7.54
CA LYS A 140 -26.68 16.86 7.87
C LYS A 140 -27.50 16.19 6.78
N VAL A 141 -28.36 16.92 6.08
CA VAL A 141 -29.33 16.35 5.12
C VAL A 141 -28.83 16.54 3.70
N ASN A 142 -28.08 15.55 3.23
CA ASN A 142 -27.57 15.51 1.85
C ASN A 142 -28.46 14.63 0.95
N ARG A 143 -28.14 14.59 -0.36
CA ARG A 143 -28.91 13.80 -1.35
C ARG A 143 -29.03 12.32 -0.97
N TYR A 144 -27.98 11.71 -0.43
CA TYR A 144 -27.99 10.29 -0.06
C TYR A 144 -28.91 10.03 1.12
N VAL A 145 -28.83 10.86 2.17
CA VAL A 145 -29.73 10.80 3.33
C VAL A 145 -31.19 10.92 2.89
N LEU A 146 -31.49 11.88 2.00
CA LEU A 146 -32.84 12.03 1.45
C LEU A 146 -33.31 10.80 0.67
N VAL A 147 -32.43 10.16 -0.11
CA VAL A 147 -32.76 8.91 -0.83
C VAL A 147 -33.04 7.77 0.14
N GLU A 148 -32.23 7.61 1.20
CA GLU A 148 -32.44 6.63 2.27
C GLU A 148 -33.77 6.84 2.99
N TRP A 149 -34.16 8.10 3.20
CA TRP A 149 -35.44 8.47 3.78
C TRP A 149 -36.63 8.36 2.80
N GLY A 150 -36.39 7.87 1.58
CA GLY A 150 -37.44 7.63 0.58
C GLY A 150 -37.83 8.85 -0.27
N PHE A 151 -37.05 9.94 -0.26
CA PHE A 151 -37.31 11.17 -1.02
C PHE A 151 -36.83 11.12 -2.47
N SER A 152 -36.59 9.94 -3.04
CA SER A 152 -36.16 9.79 -4.44
C SER A 152 -37.12 10.47 -5.43
N ASN A 153 -38.43 10.31 -5.24
CA ASN A 153 -39.45 10.92 -6.10
C ASN A 153 -39.55 12.45 -5.88
N PRO A 154 -39.63 12.96 -4.63
CA PRO A 154 -39.50 14.39 -4.35
C PRO A 154 -38.25 15.01 -4.97
N LEU A 155 -37.07 14.42 -4.78
CA LEU A 155 -35.81 14.93 -5.33
C LEU A 155 -35.85 15.03 -6.86
N LYS A 156 -36.39 14.04 -7.56
CA LYS A 156 -36.54 14.07 -9.02
C LYS A 156 -37.35 15.29 -9.48
N ARG A 157 -38.42 15.66 -8.76
CA ARG A 157 -39.24 16.84 -9.06
C ARG A 157 -38.46 18.15 -8.94
N TYR A 158 -37.48 18.22 -8.04
CA TYR A 158 -36.66 19.40 -7.80
C TYR A 158 -35.25 19.29 -8.41
N GLY A 159 -35.11 18.57 -9.53
CA GLY A 159 -33.86 18.48 -10.29
C GLY A 159 -32.72 17.79 -9.53
N TYR A 160 -33.05 16.86 -8.62
CA TYR A 160 -32.11 16.16 -7.75
C TYR A 160 -31.25 17.06 -6.86
N SER A 161 -31.68 18.30 -6.61
CA SER A 161 -30.97 19.24 -5.75
C SER A 161 -31.60 19.29 -4.35
N PRO A 162 -30.86 18.89 -3.29
CA PRO A 162 -31.29 19.07 -1.91
C PRO A 162 -31.63 20.53 -1.61
N PHE A 163 -30.82 21.49 -2.09
CA PHE A 163 -31.11 22.91 -1.92
C PHE A 163 -32.46 23.30 -2.55
N ARG A 164 -32.72 22.93 -3.80
CA ARG A 164 -33.99 23.29 -4.46
C ARG A 164 -35.20 22.68 -3.76
N LEU A 165 -35.07 21.43 -3.29
CA LEU A 165 -36.11 20.80 -2.46
C LEU A 165 -36.31 21.58 -1.15
N MET A 166 -35.24 21.89 -0.42
CA MET A 166 -35.35 22.61 0.86
C MET A 166 -35.88 24.03 0.69
N ASN A 167 -35.51 24.73 -0.38
CA ASN A 167 -36.04 26.06 -0.68
C ASN A 167 -37.53 26.00 -1.08
N ALA A 168 -38.01 24.89 -1.65
CA ALA A 168 -39.44 24.70 -1.89
C ALA A 168 -40.23 24.42 -0.60
N LEU A 169 -39.62 23.70 0.36
CA LEU A 169 -40.25 23.36 1.65
C LEU A 169 -40.18 24.51 2.66
N TYR A 170 -39.07 25.25 2.66
CA TYR A 170 -38.75 26.36 3.56
C TYR A 170 -38.20 27.55 2.74
N PRO A 171 -39.08 28.31 2.03
CA PRO A 171 -38.65 29.41 1.18
C PRO A 171 -37.82 30.46 1.92
N GLY A 172 -36.65 30.80 1.35
CA GLY A 172 -35.78 31.86 1.86
C GLY A 172 -34.98 31.51 3.14
N ARG A 173 -35.15 30.31 3.70
CA ARG A 173 -34.49 29.91 4.95
C ARG A 173 -33.03 29.47 4.76
N PHE A 174 -32.65 29.03 3.56
CA PHE A 174 -31.31 28.55 3.25
C PHE A 174 -30.75 29.24 2.01
N LYS A 175 -29.43 29.37 1.95
CA LYS A 175 -28.66 29.74 0.76
C LYS A 175 -28.07 28.51 0.10
N GLU A 176 -27.83 28.58 -1.20
CA GLU A 176 -27.25 27.45 -1.96
C GLU A 176 -25.85 27.08 -1.43
N THR A 177 -25.11 28.08 -0.92
CA THR A 177 -23.79 27.94 -0.29
C THR A 177 -23.80 27.24 1.06
N ASP A 178 -24.96 27.12 1.71
CA ASP A 178 -25.06 26.47 3.02
C ASP A 178 -24.85 24.95 2.89
N PHE A 179 -25.20 24.38 1.73
CA PHE A 179 -25.12 22.95 1.46
C PHE A 179 -23.69 22.53 1.08
N LYS A 180 -23.29 21.29 1.46
CA LYS A 180 -21.92 20.76 1.32
C LYS A 180 -21.29 20.84 -0.08
N LYS A 181 -22.08 20.91 -1.15
CA LYS A 181 -21.56 20.99 -2.53
C LYS A 181 -21.66 22.43 -3.02
N ILE A 182 -20.51 23.07 -3.25
CA ILE A 182 -20.43 24.40 -3.88
C ILE A 182 -21.10 24.31 -5.27
N PRO A 183 -22.05 25.20 -5.61
CA PRO A 183 -22.74 25.18 -6.90
C PRO A 183 -21.78 25.36 -8.08
N GLN A 184 -22.15 24.78 -9.22
CA GLN A 184 -21.38 24.87 -10.46
C GLN A 184 -21.26 26.35 -10.87
N GLY A 185 -20.03 26.85 -11.04
CA GLY A 185 -19.71 28.25 -11.38
C GLY A 185 -19.11 29.08 -10.24
N TYR A 186 -19.32 28.70 -8.97
CA TYR A 186 -18.72 29.41 -7.83
C TYR A 186 -17.25 29.05 -7.59
N ALA A 187 -16.80 27.90 -8.10
CA ALA A 187 -15.39 27.49 -8.05
C ALA A 187 -14.46 28.35 -8.93
N THR A 188 -15.03 29.18 -9.80
CA THR A 188 -14.31 30.14 -10.66
C THR A 188 -14.71 31.60 -10.36
N ASN A 189 -15.71 31.83 -9.49
CA ASN A 189 -16.13 33.19 -9.13
C ASN A 189 -15.10 33.81 -8.17
N ARG A 190 -14.27 34.71 -8.71
CA ARG A 190 -13.14 35.31 -7.99
C ARG A 190 -13.56 36.11 -6.75
N GLU A 191 -14.63 36.90 -6.83
CA GLU A 191 -15.10 37.72 -5.71
C GLU A 191 -15.57 36.86 -4.55
N PHE A 192 -16.42 35.86 -4.85
CA PHE A 192 -16.87 34.88 -3.87
C PHE A 192 -15.71 34.15 -3.20
N LEU A 193 -14.75 33.67 -4.01
CA LEU A 193 -13.58 32.95 -3.49
C LEU A 193 -12.70 33.87 -2.63
N ARG A 194 -12.59 35.15 -2.99
CA ARG A 194 -11.84 36.14 -2.20
C ARG A 194 -12.50 36.40 -0.85
N GLU A 195 -13.82 36.57 -0.81
CA GLU A 195 -14.55 36.73 0.45
C GLU A 195 -14.41 35.50 1.35
N GLN A 196 -14.58 34.31 0.78
CA GLN A 196 -14.40 33.04 1.48
C GLN A 196 -12.96 32.88 2.00
N PHE A 197 -11.96 33.34 1.23
CA PHE A 197 -10.55 33.27 1.62
C PHE A 197 -10.26 34.21 2.78
N MET A 198 -10.77 35.45 2.74
CA MET A 198 -10.63 36.39 3.85
C MET A 198 -11.34 35.86 5.11
N ASP A 199 -12.47 35.16 4.97
CA ASP A 199 -13.15 34.52 6.09
C ASP A 199 -12.33 33.38 6.70
N MET A 200 -11.69 32.56 5.86
CA MET A 200 -10.73 31.55 6.30
C MET A 200 -9.60 32.19 7.11
N LEU A 201 -8.98 33.28 6.63
CA LEU A 201 -7.89 33.94 7.35
C LEU A 201 -8.32 34.43 8.73
N ARG A 202 -9.53 35.01 8.84
CA ARG A 202 -10.10 35.43 10.14
C ARG A 202 -10.30 34.24 11.08
N LYS A 203 -10.84 33.13 10.59
CA LYS A 203 -11.08 31.90 11.37
C LYS A 203 -9.79 31.26 11.87
N GLU A 204 -8.78 31.19 11.02
CA GLU A 204 -7.47 30.62 11.33
C GLU A 204 -6.52 31.62 12.02
N LYS A 205 -6.96 32.86 12.24
CA LYS A 205 -6.19 33.96 12.86
C LYS A 205 -4.85 34.23 12.14
N ILE A 206 -4.87 34.20 10.81
CA ILE A 206 -3.70 34.46 9.96
C ILE A 206 -3.77 35.91 9.49
N GLN A 207 -2.71 36.67 9.76
CA GLN A 207 -2.54 38.01 9.20
C GLN A 207 -2.25 37.92 7.70
N PHE A 208 -2.65 38.93 6.93
CA PHE A 208 -2.58 38.86 5.46
C PHE A 208 -1.14 38.73 4.94
N GLU A 209 -0.18 39.34 5.64
CA GLU A 209 1.25 39.32 5.32
C GLU A 209 1.88 37.93 5.55
N ASP A 210 1.27 37.12 6.42
CA ASP A 210 1.74 35.76 6.72
C ASP A 210 1.21 34.70 5.74
N VAL A 211 0.35 35.08 4.80
CA VAL A 211 -0.30 34.14 3.86
C VAL A 211 0.71 33.22 3.17
N PRO A 212 1.82 33.70 2.60
CA PRO A 212 2.80 32.85 1.91
C PRO A 212 3.49 31.82 2.82
N LYS A 213 3.54 32.08 4.13
CA LYS A 213 4.21 31.23 5.12
C LYS A 213 3.26 30.24 5.79
N LYS A 214 1.99 30.63 6.00
CA LYS A 214 1.03 29.90 6.83
C LYS A 214 -0.07 29.19 6.05
N VAL A 215 -0.40 29.64 4.84
CA VAL A 215 -1.49 29.04 4.06
C VAL A 215 -0.99 27.82 3.29
N THR A 216 -1.48 26.64 3.67
CA THR A 216 -1.14 25.37 3.03
C THR A 216 -2.27 24.86 2.14
N GLN A 217 -1.94 23.95 1.21
CA GLN A 217 -2.94 23.27 0.39
C GLN A 217 -3.98 22.53 1.24
N GLN A 218 -3.55 21.87 2.33
CA GLN A 218 -4.44 21.15 3.23
C GLN A 218 -5.42 22.10 3.93
N MET A 219 -4.96 23.30 4.33
CA MET A 219 -5.83 24.33 4.88
C MET A 219 -6.87 24.78 3.84
N LEU A 220 -6.46 25.01 2.60
CA LEU A 220 -7.39 25.37 1.52
C LEU A 220 -8.42 24.27 1.25
N ILE A 221 -8.01 23.00 1.28
CA ILE A 221 -8.93 21.85 1.17
C ILE A 221 -9.90 21.80 2.35
N LYS A 222 -9.42 21.97 3.59
CA LYS A 222 -10.23 22.03 4.81
C LYS A 222 -11.31 23.12 4.71
N HIS A 223 -10.96 24.25 4.11
CA HIS A 223 -11.87 25.39 3.90
C HIS A 223 -12.59 25.39 2.55
N ARG A 224 -12.71 24.21 1.91
CA ARG A 224 -13.57 23.96 0.74
C ARG A 224 -13.10 24.61 -0.57
N PHE A 225 -11.83 24.98 -0.71
CA PHE A 225 -11.25 25.47 -1.96
C PHE A 225 -10.83 24.37 -2.94
N SER A 226 -11.10 23.09 -2.66
CA SER A 226 -10.65 21.97 -3.50
C SER A 226 -11.10 22.07 -4.96
N ALA A 227 -12.30 22.59 -5.23
CA ALA A 227 -12.77 22.79 -6.60
C ALA A 227 -12.03 23.94 -7.30
N ALA A 228 -11.83 25.07 -6.60
CA ALA A 228 -11.06 26.20 -7.12
C ALA A 228 -9.60 25.80 -7.39
N LEU A 229 -8.97 25.08 -6.47
CA LEU A 229 -7.60 24.58 -6.61
C LEU A 229 -7.39 23.73 -7.87
N LYS A 230 -8.39 22.94 -8.30
CA LYS A 230 -8.29 22.19 -9.57
C LYS A 230 -8.12 23.08 -10.79
N HIS A 231 -8.70 24.28 -10.78
CA HIS A 231 -8.52 25.27 -11.85
C HIS A 231 -7.14 25.96 -11.82
N HIS A 232 -6.37 25.78 -10.74
CA HIS A 232 -5.05 26.36 -10.52
C HIS A 232 -3.99 25.27 -10.28
N ARG A 233 -4.09 24.14 -11.00
CA ARG A 233 -3.13 23.02 -10.97
C ARG A 233 -2.85 22.47 -9.56
N ASN A 234 -3.82 22.60 -8.66
CA ASN A 234 -3.72 22.29 -7.24
C ASN A 234 -2.60 23.07 -6.50
N SER A 235 -2.17 24.21 -7.03
CA SER A 235 -1.13 25.08 -6.49
C SER A 235 -1.75 26.16 -5.59
N PRO A 236 -1.44 26.17 -4.27
CA PRO A 236 -1.86 27.25 -3.38
C PRO A 236 -1.38 28.62 -3.87
N LEU A 237 -0.16 28.70 -4.40
CA LEU A 237 0.40 29.93 -4.95
C LEU A 237 -0.41 30.44 -6.14
N GLU A 238 -0.63 29.60 -7.16
CA GLU A 238 -1.37 30.03 -8.36
C GLU A 238 -2.79 30.49 -7.97
N PHE A 239 -3.41 29.80 -7.00
CA PHE A 239 -4.71 30.19 -6.48
C PHE A 239 -4.66 31.53 -5.73
N ILE A 240 -3.67 31.74 -4.86
CA ILE A 240 -3.51 32.99 -4.11
C ILE A 240 -3.23 34.17 -5.05
N GLN A 241 -2.37 33.99 -6.06
CA GLN A 241 -2.10 34.99 -7.08
C GLN A 241 -3.35 35.30 -7.93
N TYR A 242 -4.18 34.29 -8.20
CA TYR A 242 -5.47 34.49 -8.84
C TYR A 242 -6.40 35.37 -7.99
N LEU A 243 -6.49 35.12 -6.67
CA LEU A 243 -7.33 35.93 -5.78
C LEU A 243 -6.77 37.37 -5.60
N PHE A 244 -5.46 37.47 -5.38
CA PHE A 244 -4.73 38.67 -5.00
C PHE A 244 -3.53 38.93 -5.94
N PRO A 245 -3.80 39.33 -7.20
CA PRO A 245 -2.76 39.54 -8.21
C PRO A 245 -1.84 40.68 -7.78
N ASN A 246 -0.55 40.50 -8.05
CA ASN A 246 0.54 41.43 -7.73
C ASN A 246 0.72 41.75 -6.23
N GLN A 247 0.08 41.01 -5.32
CA GLN A 247 0.29 41.14 -3.89
C GLN A 247 1.29 40.12 -3.33
N PHE A 248 1.51 39.00 -4.05
CA PHE A 248 2.46 37.97 -3.67
C PHE A 248 3.23 37.45 -4.89
N SER A 249 4.53 37.27 -4.72
CA SER A 249 5.47 36.70 -5.68
C SER A 249 5.80 35.24 -5.35
N LEU A 250 6.49 34.55 -6.27
CA LEU A 250 7.01 33.19 -6.06
C LEU A 250 8.00 33.10 -4.89
N ASP A 251 8.70 34.19 -4.59
CA ASP A 251 9.77 34.21 -3.59
C ASP A 251 9.27 34.48 -2.18
N ASP A 252 8.03 34.97 -2.05
CA ASP A 252 7.38 35.13 -0.75
C ASP A 252 7.04 33.77 -0.10
N PHE A 253 6.96 32.69 -0.89
CA PHE A 253 6.57 31.36 -0.43
C PHE A 253 7.79 30.50 -0.09
N HIS A 254 7.91 30.10 1.18
CA HIS A 254 8.96 29.18 1.65
C HIS A 254 8.89 27.77 1.02
N THR A 255 7.71 27.36 0.54
CA THR A 255 7.50 26.06 -0.11
C THR A 255 7.08 26.29 -1.55
N LYS A 256 7.93 25.88 -2.50
CA LYS A 256 7.61 25.95 -3.92
C LYS A 256 6.46 24.99 -4.29
N PRO A 257 5.64 25.30 -5.30
CA PRO A 257 4.46 24.51 -5.64
C PRO A 257 4.79 23.10 -6.14
N ASN A 258 3.81 22.19 -6.11
CA ASN A 258 3.97 20.83 -6.60
C ASN A 258 4.43 20.80 -8.05
N GLY A 259 5.47 20.03 -8.35
CA GLY A 259 6.06 19.93 -9.68
C GLY A 259 7.02 21.06 -10.06
N TYR A 260 7.24 22.06 -9.20
CA TYR A 260 8.21 23.14 -9.47
C TYR A 260 9.62 22.61 -9.76
N TRP A 261 10.08 21.65 -8.95
CA TRP A 261 11.40 21.04 -9.08
C TRP A 261 11.51 19.98 -10.19
N LYS A 262 10.38 19.63 -10.82
CA LYS A 262 10.38 18.76 -12.01
C LYS A 262 10.82 19.50 -13.27
N ASP A 263 10.72 20.83 -13.28
CA ASP A 263 11.24 21.64 -14.37
C ASP A 263 12.73 21.90 -14.14
N ILE A 264 13.57 21.30 -14.98
CA ILE A 264 15.03 21.43 -14.92
C ILE A 264 15.51 22.88 -15.03
N LYS A 265 14.73 23.79 -15.65
CA LYS A 265 15.09 25.22 -15.71
C LYS A 265 15.07 25.84 -14.32
N ASN A 266 14.07 25.52 -13.50
CA ASN A 266 13.95 26.02 -12.14
C ASN A 266 15.07 25.47 -11.24
N VAL A 267 15.40 24.19 -11.41
CA VAL A 267 16.52 23.54 -10.72
C VAL A 267 17.84 24.21 -11.09
N ARG A 268 18.09 24.40 -12.39
CA ARG A 268 19.31 25.04 -12.91
C ARG A 268 19.45 26.47 -12.40
N GLN A 269 18.38 27.25 -12.45
CA GLN A 269 18.38 28.63 -11.95
C GLN A 269 18.73 28.67 -10.45
N ALA A 270 18.03 27.88 -9.62
CA ALA A 270 18.26 27.87 -8.18
C ALA A 270 19.70 27.48 -7.79
N ILE A 271 20.30 26.55 -8.54
CA ILE A 271 21.67 26.09 -8.30
C ILE A 271 22.70 27.12 -8.78
N ILE A 272 22.50 27.71 -9.96
CA ILE A 272 23.40 28.75 -10.48
C ILE A 272 23.36 29.99 -9.58
N ASP A 273 22.18 30.46 -9.19
CA ASP A 273 22.02 31.61 -8.29
C ASP A 273 22.73 31.38 -6.96
N LEU A 274 22.65 30.16 -6.41
CA LEU A 274 23.35 29.80 -5.18
C LEU A 274 24.88 29.83 -5.35
N ILE A 275 25.39 29.31 -6.47
CA ILE A 275 26.83 29.31 -6.79
C ILE A 275 27.35 30.73 -6.97
N GLU A 276 26.63 31.57 -7.72
CA GLU A 276 27.01 32.96 -8.00
C GLU A 276 26.93 33.83 -6.75
N ARG A 277 25.85 33.72 -5.97
CA ARG A 277 25.66 34.48 -4.72
C ARG A 277 26.75 34.21 -3.69
N GLU A 278 27.24 32.97 -3.63
CA GLU A 278 28.25 32.55 -2.67
C GLU A 278 29.68 32.60 -3.24
N GLY A 279 29.83 33.00 -4.52
CA GLY A 279 31.13 33.14 -5.18
C GLY A 279 31.90 31.83 -5.30
N VAL A 280 31.20 30.71 -5.51
CA VAL A 280 31.81 29.38 -5.51
C VAL A 280 32.55 29.14 -6.83
N ALA A 281 33.85 28.87 -6.73
CA ALA A 281 34.65 28.51 -7.89
C ALA A 281 34.18 27.15 -8.48
N GLU A 282 34.26 27.02 -9.81
CA GLU A 282 33.74 25.86 -10.53
C GLU A 282 34.26 24.51 -9.99
N GLN A 283 35.56 24.42 -9.70
CA GLN A 283 36.20 23.21 -9.18
C GLN A 283 35.72 22.81 -7.77
N ASP A 284 35.12 23.75 -7.02
CA ASP A 284 34.67 23.53 -5.65
C ASP A 284 33.19 23.19 -5.55
N VAL A 285 32.43 23.28 -6.64
CA VAL A 285 30.98 23.00 -6.69
C VAL A 285 30.63 21.63 -6.08
N PRO A 286 31.30 20.51 -6.40
CA PRO A 286 30.96 19.19 -5.81
C PRO A 286 31.17 19.12 -4.29
N ARG A 287 32.14 19.87 -3.76
CA ARG A 287 32.43 19.93 -2.32
C ARG A 287 31.50 20.89 -1.61
N PHE A 288 31.11 21.98 -2.29
CA PHE A 288 30.20 22.99 -1.79
C PHE A 288 28.76 22.47 -1.68
N MET A 289 28.31 21.69 -2.67
CA MET A 289 26.92 21.24 -2.79
C MET A 289 26.60 20.04 -1.87
N THR A 290 26.51 20.30 -0.57
CA THR A 290 26.16 19.28 0.43
C THR A 290 24.67 19.25 0.75
N LYS A 291 24.16 18.10 1.21
CA LYS A 291 22.78 17.96 1.68
C LYS A 291 22.45 18.98 2.79
N GLN A 292 23.36 19.16 3.74
CA GLN A 292 23.17 20.09 4.85
C GLN A 292 23.02 21.54 4.36
N ARG A 293 23.82 21.94 3.35
CA ARG A 293 23.72 23.27 2.76
C ARG A 293 22.40 23.46 2.02
N LEU A 294 22.03 22.54 1.15
CA LEU A 294 20.76 22.61 0.43
C LEU A 294 19.55 22.72 1.39
N MET A 295 19.59 22.04 2.55
CA MET A 295 18.58 22.21 3.59
C MET A 295 18.59 23.60 4.24
N ALA A 296 19.78 24.14 4.54
CA ALA A 296 19.92 25.49 5.11
C ALA A 296 19.42 26.59 4.18
N GLU A 297 19.54 26.39 2.87
CA GLU A 297 19.02 27.28 1.82
C GLU A 297 17.52 27.10 1.53
N GLY A 298 16.81 26.28 2.32
CA GLY A 298 15.38 26.01 2.10
C GLY A 298 15.08 25.17 0.85
N LEU A 299 16.10 24.58 0.21
CA LEU A 299 15.97 23.73 -0.99
C LEU A 299 15.58 22.28 -0.65
N THR A 300 14.83 22.07 0.44
CA THR A 300 14.39 20.74 0.88
C THR A 300 13.45 20.09 -0.14
N GLY A 301 12.60 20.88 -0.80
CA GLY A 301 11.75 20.37 -1.88
C GLY A 301 12.55 19.87 -3.09
N LEU A 302 13.65 20.54 -3.42
CA LEU A 302 14.58 20.11 -4.47
C LEU A 302 15.27 18.80 -4.08
N LEU A 303 15.77 18.72 -2.84
CA LEU A 303 16.34 17.47 -2.32
C LEU A 303 15.35 16.32 -2.40
N HIS A 304 14.08 16.52 -2.07
CA HIS A 304 13.07 15.47 -2.15
C HIS A 304 12.86 14.97 -3.59
N GLU A 305 12.81 15.88 -4.57
CA GLU A 305 12.66 15.50 -5.99
C GLU A 305 13.84 14.66 -6.50
N TYR A 306 15.06 14.93 -6.00
CA TYR A 306 16.28 14.23 -6.37
C TYR A 306 16.76 13.25 -5.28
N HIS A 307 15.83 12.52 -4.67
CA HIS A 307 16.09 11.40 -3.74
C HIS A 307 17.04 11.72 -2.56
N GLY A 308 17.11 12.98 -2.15
CA GLY A 308 18.04 13.48 -1.13
C GLY A 308 19.50 13.44 -1.54
N SER A 309 19.79 13.39 -2.85
CA SER A 309 21.11 13.21 -3.45
C SER A 309 21.60 14.52 -4.09
N PRO A 310 22.55 15.23 -3.45
CA PRO A 310 23.18 16.40 -4.08
C PRO A 310 23.91 16.06 -5.38
N ILE A 311 24.38 14.82 -5.52
CA ILE A 311 25.05 14.35 -6.74
C ILE A 311 24.07 14.33 -7.90
N GLU A 312 22.85 13.83 -7.71
CA GLU A 312 21.84 13.79 -8.77
C GLU A 312 21.41 15.19 -9.20
N ILE A 313 21.32 16.13 -8.25
CA ILE A 313 21.03 17.54 -8.54
C ILE A 313 22.15 18.13 -9.40
N ILE A 314 23.41 17.96 -8.97
CA ILE A 314 24.56 18.50 -9.71
C ILE A 314 24.70 17.84 -11.09
N GLU A 315 24.51 16.53 -11.19
CA GLU A 315 24.55 15.80 -12.45
C GLU A 315 23.44 16.27 -13.40
N ALA A 316 22.24 16.56 -12.89
CA ALA A 316 21.17 17.10 -13.72
C ALA A 316 21.48 18.53 -14.23
N VAL A 317 22.12 19.37 -13.41
CA VAL A 317 22.48 20.74 -13.79
C VAL A 317 23.73 20.80 -14.68
N PHE A 318 24.71 19.95 -14.40
CA PHE A 318 26.00 19.88 -15.08
C PHE A 318 26.31 18.43 -15.52
N PRO A 319 25.59 17.88 -16.49
CA PRO A 319 25.73 16.47 -16.90
C PRO A 319 27.17 16.13 -17.30
N GLY A 320 27.72 15.08 -16.71
CA GLY A 320 29.06 14.57 -16.97
C GLY A 320 30.21 15.51 -16.59
N LYS A 321 29.94 16.66 -15.97
CA LYS A 321 30.95 17.67 -15.66
C LYS A 321 31.82 17.28 -14.47
N TYR A 322 31.21 16.67 -13.45
CA TYR A 322 31.89 16.32 -12.21
C TYR A 322 31.87 14.81 -12.00
N ASP A 323 32.99 14.29 -11.52
CA ASP A 323 33.08 12.89 -11.12
C ASP A 323 32.60 12.70 -9.67
N VAL A 324 31.99 11.53 -9.42
CA VAL A 324 31.47 11.17 -8.10
C VAL A 324 32.56 11.23 -7.00
N THR A 325 33.84 11.07 -7.35
CA THR A 325 34.95 11.16 -6.39
C THR A 325 35.26 12.59 -5.94
N GLU A 326 34.75 13.60 -6.63
CA GLU A 326 34.96 15.02 -6.31
C GLU A 326 34.03 15.51 -5.20
N PHE A 327 32.88 14.87 -5.03
CA PHE A 327 31.91 15.18 -3.99
C PHE A 327 32.44 14.81 -2.61
N GLN A 328 32.04 15.54 -1.56
CA GLN A 328 32.48 15.26 -0.19
C GLN A 328 31.97 13.90 0.32
N ARG A 329 30.71 13.57 0.02
CA ARG A 329 30.05 12.32 0.41
C ARG A 329 29.23 11.78 -0.74
N VAL A 330 29.24 10.46 -0.89
CA VAL A 330 28.42 9.73 -1.85
C VAL A 330 27.40 8.91 -1.07
N PRO A 331 26.08 9.15 -1.24
CA PRO A 331 25.05 8.37 -0.55
C PRO A 331 25.17 6.88 -0.87
N ASN A 332 24.94 6.01 0.11
CA ASN A 332 24.97 4.56 -0.11
C ASN A 332 24.04 4.12 -1.24
N GLN A 333 22.89 4.80 -1.39
CA GLN A 333 21.92 4.45 -2.43
C GLN A 333 22.47 4.63 -3.85
N HIS A 334 23.37 5.59 -4.07
CA HIS A 334 24.02 5.81 -5.36
C HIS A 334 24.74 4.55 -5.86
N TRP A 335 25.32 3.78 -4.93
CA TRP A 335 26.08 2.56 -5.25
C TRP A 335 25.22 1.34 -5.55
N HIS A 336 23.89 1.38 -5.35
CA HIS A 336 23.03 0.27 -5.75
C HIS A 336 22.95 0.09 -7.26
N SER A 337 23.11 1.17 -8.04
CA SER A 337 23.19 1.08 -9.51
C SER A 337 24.54 0.50 -9.95
N PRO A 338 24.55 -0.63 -10.71
CA PRO A 338 25.77 -1.15 -11.32
C PRO A 338 26.46 -0.14 -12.24
N GLN A 339 25.69 0.64 -13.00
CA GLN A 339 26.22 1.64 -13.91
C GLN A 339 27.02 2.70 -13.16
N ASN A 340 26.54 3.16 -12.01
CA ASN A 340 27.26 4.12 -11.18
C ASN A 340 28.59 3.55 -10.65
N ARG A 341 28.60 2.27 -10.23
CA ARG A 341 29.83 1.60 -9.76
C ARG A 341 30.86 1.45 -10.87
N VAL A 342 30.42 1.03 -12.06
CA VAL A 342 31.26 0.90 -13.26
C VAL A 342 31.83 2.26 -13.67
N GLN A 343 30.98 3.27 -13.79
CA GLN A 343 31.39 4.61 -14.19
C GLN A 343 32.39 5.21 -13.20
N ALA A 344 32.18 5.01 -11.89
CA ALA A 344 33.09 5.50 -10.87
C ALA A 344 34.50 4.93 -11.01
N LEU A 345 34.65 3.62 -11.26
CA LEU A 345 35.97 3.03 -11.46
C LEU A 345 36.61 3.51 -12.77
N ARG A 346 35.84 3.53 -13.85
CA ARG A 346 36.31 3.97 -15.16
C ARG A 346 36.80 5.42 -15.15
N THR A 347 36.01 6.34 -14.62
CA THR A 347 36.40 7.75 -14.50
C THR A 347 37.61 7.90 -13.57
N PHE A 348 37.63 7.17 -12.45
CA PHE A 348 38.77 7.17 -11.53
C PHE A 348 40.07 6.75 -12.24
N CYS A 349 40.02 5.70 -13.06
CA CYS A 349 41.15 5.20 -13.83
C CYS A 349 41.56 6.17 -14.94
N ALA A 350 40.60 6.66 -15.73
CA ALA A 350 40.83 7.61 -16.82
C ALA A 350 41.53 8.89 -16.33
N LYS A 351 41.06 9.47 -15.22
CA LYS A 351 41.66 10.69 -14.63
C LYS A 351 43.07 10.48 -14.09
N ARG A 352 43.48 9.24 -13.84
CA ARG A 352 44.79 8.87 -13.28
C ARG A 352 45.70 8.17 -14.29
N GLY A 353 45.25 8.02 -15.54
CA GLY A 353 45.98 7.31 -16.57
C GLY A 353 46.22 5.83 -16.26
N ILE A 354 45.35 5.20 -15.45
CA ILE A 354 45.50 3.79 -15.05
C ILE A 354 45.08 2.92 -16.24
N GLY A 355 46.06 2.24 -16.83
CA GLY A 355 45.85 1.33 -17.96
C GLY A 355 45.46 -0.08 -17.52
N ARG A 356 45.13 -0.94 -18.50
CA ARG A 356 44.74 -2.35 -18.29
C ARG A 356 45.71 -3.11 -17.38
N GLU A 357 47.02 -2.96 -17.61
CA GLU A 357 48.06 -3.70 -16.86
C GLU A 357 48.13 -3.34 -15.37
N GLU A 358 47.60 -2.18 -15.00
CA GLU A 358 47.58 -1.72 -13.62
C GLU A 358 46.28 -2.06 -12.89
N LEU A 359 45.21 -2.37 -13.63
CA LEU A 359 43.90 -2.70 -13.06
C LEU A 359 43.97 -3.81 -12.01
N PRO A 360 44.70 -4.93 -12.21
CA PRO A 360 44.78 -5.98 -11.20
C PRO A 360 45.41 -5.53 -9.87
N ARG A 361 46.15 -4.43 -9.85
CA ARG A 361 46.75 -3.86 -8.63
C ARG A 361 45.78 -3.03 -7.81
N LEU A 362 44.58 -2.72 -8.32
CA LEU A 362 43.54 -1.92 -7.65
C LEU A 362 42.81 -2.73 -6.56
N ASN A 363 43.57 -3.22 -5.59
CA ASN A 363 43.07 -3.98 -4.46
C ASN A 363 42.79 -3.08 -3.24
N ARG A 364 42.38 -3.69 -2.12
CA ARG A 364 42.10 -2.97 -0.86
C ARG A 364 43.25 -2.09 -0.40
N ALA A 365 44.50 -2.55 -0.53
CA ALA A 365 45.67 -1.80 -0.09
C ALA A 365 45.90 -0.54 -0.96
N TYR A 366 45.72 -0.67 -2.27
CA TYR A 366 45.75 0.47 -3.19
C TYR A 366 44.71 1.52 -2.80
N PHE A 367 43.44 1.13 -2.67
CA PHE A 367 42.38 2.08 -2.36
C PHE A 367 42.49 2.66 -0.95
N ARG A 368 43.04 1.93 0.02
CA ARG A 368 43.34 2.50 1.36
C ARG A 368 44.30 3.68 1.28
N LYS A 369 45.23 3.68 0.32
CA LYS A 369 46.20 4.77 0.14
C LYS A 369 45.66 5.89 -0.75
N HIS A 370 44.98 5.54 -1.84
CA HIS A 370 44.64 6.50 -2.89
C HIS A 370 43.19 6.99 -2.83
N PHE A 371 42.24 6.15 -2.40
CA PHE A 371 40.83 6.52 -2.33
C PHE A 371 40.00 5.60 -1.42
N PRO A 372 40.06 5.78 -0.08
CA PRO A 372 39.46 4.82 0.87
C PRO A 372 37.95 4.65 0.75
N ARG A 373 37.26 5.62 0.15
CA ARG A 373 35.79 5.64 0.04
C ARG A 373 35.23 4.51 -0.82
N PHE A 374 36.00 3.98 -1.77
CA PHE A 374 35.57 2.82 -2.55
C PHE A 374 35.56 1.52 -1.74
N ILE A 375 36.32 1.45 -0.64
CA ILE A 375 36.39 0.24 0.17
C ILE A 375 35.00 -0.16 0.69
N SER A 376 34.26 0.78 1.28
CA SER A 376 32.92 0.47 1.81
C SER A 376 31.93 0.05 0.73
N MET A 377 32.07 0.57 -0.49
CA MET A 377 31.25 0.19 -1.63
C MET A 377 31.60 -1.25 -2.07
N VAL A 378 32.90 -1.57 -2.20
CA VAL A 378 33.34 -2.91 -2.61
C VAL A 378 32.99 -3.97 -1.56
N ASP A 379 33.17 -3.64 -0.28
CA ASP A 379 32.83 -4.53 0.84
C ASP A 379 31.34 -4.91 0.81
N ARG A 380 30.46 -3.99 0.43
CA ARG A 380 29.01 -4.21 0.39
C ARG A 380 28.51 -4.89 -0.89
N HIS A 381 29.06 -4.54 -2.04
CA HIS A 381 28.51 -4.93 -3.34
C HIS A 381 29.27 -6.06 -4.03
N TYR A 382 30.47 -6.38 -3.56
CA TYR A 382 31.32 -7.42 -4.16
C TYR A 382 32.00 -8.29 -3.11
N ASP A 383 31.49 -8.38 -1.87
CA ASP A 383 32.05 -9.19 -0.79
C ASP A 383 33.55 -8.91 -0.54
N SER A 384 33.97 -7.65 -0.64
CA SER A 384 35.38 -7.22 -0.55
C SER A 384 36.28 -7.73 -1.68
N LYS A 385 35.73 -8.38 -2.72
CA LYS A 385 36.45 -8.94 -3.88
C LYS A 385 36.60 -7.87 -4.98
N PHE A 386 37.66 -7.06 -4.87
CA PHE A 386 37.96 -5.97 -5.81
C PHE A 386 38.06 -6.42 -7.27
N TYR A 387 38.59 -7.63 -7.54
CA TYR A 387 38.68 -8.17 -8.89
C TYR A 387 37.31 -8.30 -9.56
N ARG A 388 36.24 -8.62 -8.82
CA ARG A 388 34.86 -8.70 -9.36
C ARG A 388 34.37 -7.33 -9.83
N TRP A 389 34.66 -6.29 -9.06
CA TRP A 389 34.32 -4.92 -9.44
C TRP A 389 35.09 -4.46 -10.69
N ILE A 390 36.39 -4.81 -10.77
CA ILE A 390 37.22 -4.51 -11.93
C ILE A 390 36.68 -5.21 -13.18
N MET A 391 36.40 -6.52 -13.10
CA MET A 391 35.83 -7.28 -14.21
C MET A 391 34.46 -6.74 -14.65
N GLU A 392 33.58 -6.35 -13.71
CA GLU A 392 32.30 -5.72 -14.04
C GLU A 392 32.49 -4.35 -14.72
N SER A 393 33.53 -3.60 -14.34
CA SER A 393 33.78 -2.26 -14.86
C SER A 393 34.46 -2.23 -16.22
N PHE A 394 35.19 -3.30 -16.55
CA PHE A 394 35.93 -3.44 -17.81
C PHE A 394 35.63 -4.80 -18.48
N PRO A 395 34.38 -5.05 -18.88
CA PRO A 395 33.99 -6.32 -19.51
C PRO A 395 34.67 -6.56 -20.87
N GLU A 396 35.23 -5.51 -21.48
CA GLU A 396 36.04 -5.61 -22.69
C GLU A 396 37.40 -6.29 -22.48
N TYR A 397 37.85 -6.45 -21.23
CA TYR A 397 39.11 -7.12 -20.90
C TYR A 397 38.86 -8.52 -20.37
N THR A 398 39.62 -9.48 -20.90
CA THR A 398 39.74 -10.80 -20.29
C THR A 398 40.90 -10.78 -19.31
N PHE A 399 40.61 -11.11 -18.05
CA PHE A 399 41.62 -11.22 -17.00
C PHE A 399 41.79 -12.66 -16.57
N GLN A 400 43.04 -13.07 -16.35
CA GLN A 400 43.37 -14.35 -15.74
C GLN A 400 43.43 -14.22 -14.20
N PRO A 401 43.04 -15.25 -13.44
CA PRO A 401 43.07 -15.22 -11.97
C PRO A 401 44.44 -14.85 -11.37
N GLU A 402 45.53 -15.26 -12.02
CA GLU A 402 46.91 -15.01 -11.60
C GLU A 402 47.24 -13.52 -11.60
N GLU A 403 46.61 -12.74 -12.48
CA GLU A 403 46.82 -11.29 -12.55
C GLU A 403 46.39 -10.58 -11.26
N PHE A 404 45.35 -11.12 -10.60
CA PHE A 404 44.85 -10.63 -9.32
C PHE A 404 45.50 -11.35 -8.12
N ASN A 405 46.47 -12.24 -8.36
CA ASN A 405 47.05 -13.14 -7.35
C ASN A 405 45.98 -14.00 -6.63
N LEU A 406 44.97 -14.46 -7.37
CA LEU A 406 43.96 -15.36 -6.83
C LEU A 406 44.53 -16.77 -6.65
N LEU A 407 44.08 -17.46 -5.61
CA LEU A 407 44.48 -18.82 -5.28
C LEU A 407 43.45 -19.79 -5.87
N VAL A 408 43.75 -20.36 -7.04
CA VAL A 408 42.83 -21.23 -7.81
C VAL A 408 43.21 -22.69 -7.62
N GLY A 409 42.23 -23.50 -7.19
CA GLY A 409 42.31 -24.95 -7.07
C GLY A 409 42.40 -25.65 -8.43
N ILE A 410 42.80 -26.92 -8.41
CA ILE A 410 42.91 -27.75 -9.63
C ILE A 410 41.57 -27.97 -10.35
N ASP A 411 40.46 -27.80 -9.65
CA ASP A 411 39.10 -27.86 -10.16
C ASP A 411 38.53 -26.48 -10.55
N GLY A 412 39.34 -25.42 -10.43
CA GLY A 412 38.96 -24.03 -10.71
C GLY A 412 38.38 -23.25 -9.53
N GLN A 413 38.24 -23.84 -8.34
CA GLN A 413 37.67 -23.14 -7.17
C GLN A 413 38.64 -22.11 -6.57
N LEU A 414 38.10 -21.01 -6.04
CA LEU A 414 38.92 -20.00 -5.35
C LEU A 414 39.06 -20.31 -3.86
N CYS A 415 40.29 -20.19 -3.34
CA CYS A 415 40.62 -20.38 -1.93
C CYS A 415 41.03 -19.06 -1.27
N ASP A 416 40.70 -18.87 0.01
CA ASP A 416 40.97 -17.61 0.71
C ASP A 416 42.38 -17.53 1.31
N SER A 417 43.07 -18.69 1.42
CA SER A 417 44.44 -18.79 1.90
C SER A 417 45.25 -19.85 1.14
N LYS A 418 46.59 -19.76 1.18
CA LYS A 418 47.48 -20.77 0.58
C LYS A 418 47.28 -22.13 1.23
N GLU A 419 47.04 -22.14 2.55
CA GLU A 419 46.78 -23.34 3.34
C GLU A 419 45.48 -24.02 2.88
N GLU A 420 44.40 -23.24 2.71
CA GLU A 420 43.15 -23.76 2.15
C GLU A 420 43.32 -24.27 0.72
N LEU A 421 44.11 -23.60 -0.12
CA LEU A 421 44.39 -24.07 -1.48
C LEU A 421 45.09 -25.43 -1.47
N GLU A 422 46.08 -25.60 -0.60
CA GLU A 422 46.82 -26.84 -0.45
C GLU A 422 45.92 -27.97 0.06
N ILE A 423 45.13 -27.71 1.10
CA ILE A 423 44.15 -28.67 1.65
C ILE A 423 43.09 -29.02 0.60
N HIS A 424 42.54 -28.03 -0.09
CA HIS A 424 41.52 -28.24 -1.11
C HIS A 424 42.04 -29.13 -2.27
N ASN A 425 43.21 -28.80 -2.82
CA ASN A 425 43.84 -29.60 -3.87
C ASN A 425 44.14 -31.03 -3.42
N PHE A 426 44.53 -31.20 -2.15
CA PHE A 426 44.72 -32.51 -1.54
C PHE A 426 43.40 -33.29 -1.46
N LEU A 427 42.33 -32.69 -0.92
CA LEU A 427 41.03 -33.35 -0.79
C LEU A 427 40.47 -33.80 -2.15
N ILE A 428 40.58 -32.96 -3.18
CA ILE A 428 40.11 -33.28 -4.54
C ILE A 428 40.88 -34.46 -5.15
N ARG A 429 42.18 -34.59 -4.88
CA ARG A 429 43.01 -35.67 -5.44
C ARG A 429 42.85 -36.99 -4.69
N GLU A 430 42.74 -36.92 -3.36
CA GLU A 430 42.91 -38.08 -2.51
C GLU A 430 41.59 -38.76 -2.14
N VAL A 431 40.46 -38.04 -2.10
CA VAL A 431 39.15 -38.66 -1.82
C VAL A 431 38.70 -39.51 -3.00
N VAL A 432 38.47 -40.81 -2.75
CA VAL A 432 38.13 -41.80 -3.79
C VAL A 432 36.62 -41.96 -3.90
N ASP A 433 36.07 -41.97 -5.12
CA ASP A 433 34.63 -42.20 -5.37
C ASP A 433 33.69 -41.36 -4.48
N GLY A 434 34.16 -40.17 -4.07
CA GLY A 434 33.47 -39.25 -3.20
C GLY A 434 33.42 -37.87 -3.83
N LYS A 435 32.37 -37.11 -3.52
CA LYS A 435 32.17 -35.74 -4.00
C LYS A 435 32.71 -34.77 -2.96
N VAL A 436 33.67 -33.95 -3.34
CA VAL A 436 34.21 -32.87 -2.50
C VAL A 436 33.69 -31.54 -3.04
N GLU A 437 32.91 -30.81 -2.26
CA GLU A 437 32.34 -29.51 -2.63
C GLU A 437 32.80 -28.42 -1.68
N ARG A 438 33.27 -27.30 -2.22
CA ARG A 438 33.59 -26.08 -1.46
C ARG A 438 32.35 -25.20 -1.37
N GLU A 439 32.08 -24.61 -0.19
CA GLU A 439 31.00 -23.63 0.02
C GLU A 439 29.58 -24.10 -0.43
N GLY A 440 29.34 -25.41 -0.47
CA GLY A 440 28.14 -25.99 -1.10
C GLY A 440 26.83 -25.85 -0.31
N CYS A 441 26.90 -25.55 0.98
CA CYS A 441 25.71 -25.44 1.83
C CYS A 441 25.82 -24.30 2.86
N ARG A 442 24.67 -23.67 3.13
CA ARG A 442 24.56 -22.55 4.06
C ARG A 442 23.75 -22.96 5.27
N PHE A 443 24.31 -22.75 6.45
CA PHE A 443 23.64 -22.98 7.72
C PHE A 443 23.42 -21.66 8.46
N VAL A 444 22.35 -21.61 9.25
CA VAL A 444 22.01 -20.44 10.07
C VAL A 444 21.95 -20.89 11.53
N ASN A 445 22.84 -20.34 12.34
CA ASN A 445 22.80 -20.48 13.79
C ASN A 445 21.85 -19.41 14.36
N GLN A 446 20.61 -19.82 14.66
CA GLN A 446 19.57 -18.92 15.15
C GLN A 446 19.87 -18.35 16.55
N GLU A 447 20.65 -19.04 17.37
CA GLU A 447 20.96 -18.59 18.74
C GLU A 447 21.81 -17.30 18.73
N TYR A 448 22.68 -17.16 17.73
CA TYR A 448 23.61 -16.02 17.62
C TYR A 448 23.33 -15.13 16.39
N ASP A 449 22.30 -15.44 15.60
CA ASP A 449 22.01 -14.81 14.30
C ASP A 449 23.24 -14.84 13.36
N GLU A 450 23.96 -15.97 13.36
CA GLU A 450 25.19 -16.16 12.59
C GLU A 450 24.94 -17.08 11.39
N VAL A 451 25.56 -16.76 10.25
CA VAL A 451 25.53 -17.58 9.04
C VAL A 451 26.87 -18.30 8.90
N TYR A 452 26.80 -19.62 8.73
CA TYR A 452 27.96 -20.48 8.56
C TYR A 452 27.93 -21.19 7.21
N ILE A 453 29.07 -21.13 6.52
CA ILE A 453 29.34 -21.87 5.29
C ILE A 453 30.59 -22.70 5.60
N PRO A 454 30.55 -24.03 5.43
CA PRO A 454 31.71 -24.88 5.68
C PRO A 454 32.72 -24.72 4.55
N ASP A 455 34.00 -24.87 4.88
CA ASP A 455 35.05 -24.84 3.86
C ASP A 455 34.85 -25.96 2.84
N TRP A 456 34.63 -27.20 3.29
CA TRP A 456 34.32 -28.32 2.42
C TRP A 456 33.20 -29.22 2.97
N VAL A 457 32.42 -29.79 2.07
CA VAL A 457 31.53 -30.91 2.32
C VAL A 457 32.01 -32.09 1.49
N ILE A 458 32.23 -33.22 2.15
CA ILE A 458 32.56 -34.48 1.49
C ILE A 458 31.33 -35.38 1.56
N GLU A 459 30.91 -35.94 0.43
CA GLU A 459 29.87 -36.95 0.35
C GLU A 459 30.43 -38.24 -0.26
N GLN A 460 30.34 -39.33 0.49
CA GLN A 460 30.88 -40.64 0.08
C GLN A 460 30.03 -41.74 0.72
N ASN A 461 29.64 -42.75 -0.07
CA ASN A 461 28.86 -43.91 0.40
C ASN A 461 27.57 -43.52 1.17
N GLY A 462 26.90 -42.43 0.76
CA GLY A 462 25.68 -41.94 1.38
C GLY A 462 25.87 -41.26 2.75
N ARG A 463 27.12 -41.00 3.17
CA ARG A 463 27.45 -40.23 4.37
C ARG A 463 28.02 -38.86 3.99
N LYS A 464 27.83 -37.88 4.86
CA LYS A 464 28.30 -36.50 4.67
C LYS A 464 29.22 -36.08 5.81
N TRP A 465 30.33 -35.45 5.44
CA TRP A 465 31.27 -34.85 6.38
C TRP A 465 31.40 -33.36 6.10
N ILE A 466 31.42 -32.56 7.17
CA ILE A 466 31.86 -31.17 7.10
C ILE A 466 33.34 -31.18 7.45
N VAL A 467 34.19 -30.69 6.55
CA VAL A 467 35.62 -30.47 6.82
C VAL A 467 35.84 -28.97 6.90
N GLU A 468 36.40 -28.51 8.02
CA GLU A 468 36.57 -27.08 8.31
C GLU A 468 37.99 -26.81 8.80
N TYR A 469 38.66 -25.84 8.18
CA TYR A 469 40.02 -25.43 8.53
C TYR A 469 40.02 -24.10 9.29
N PHE A 470 40.37 -24.15 10.58
CA PHE A 470 40.41 -22.95 11.42
C PHE A 470 41.78 -22.29 11.43
N GLY A 471 42.31 -21.87 10.27
CA GLY A 471 43.68 -21.35 10.12
C GLY A 471 44.07 -20.17 11.03
N LEU A 472 43.09 -19.41 11.56
CA LEU A 472 43.32 -18.29 12.48
C LEU A 472 43.01 -18.61 13.95
N TYR A 473 42.69 -19.87 14.28
CA TYR A 473 42.38 -20.26 15.65
C TYR A 473 43.55 -19.96 16.59
N GLY A 474 43.27 -19.33 17.73
CA GLY A 474 44.32 -18.91 18.69
C GLY A 474 45.15 -17.70 18.25
N SER A 475 44.88 -17.11 17.07
CA SER A 475 45.59 -15.91 16.61
C SER A 475 45.16 -14.67 17.37
N THR A 476 46.13 -13.82 17.75
CA THR A 476 45.86 -12.50 18.33
C THR A 476 45.39 -11.46 17.30
N ARG A 477 45.36 -11.83 16.01
CA ARG A 477 45.04 -10.91 14.90
C ARG A 477 43.57 -10.45 14.91
N TYR A 478 42.66 -11.27 15.43
CA TYR A 478 41.24 -10.96 15.52
C TYR A 478 40.68 -11.43 16.86
N LYS A 479 40.44 -10.47 17.77
CA LYS A 479 40.09 -10.70 19.17
C LYS A 479 38.91 -11.67 19.39
N TRP A 480 37.94 -11.69 18.47
CA TRP A 480 36.70 -12.48 18.59
C TRP A 480 36.68 -13.75 17.72
N TYR A 481 37.76 -14.03 16.98
CA TYR A 481 37.75 -15.16 16.02
C TYR A 481 37.66 -16.51 16.73
N THR A 482 38.43 -16.72 17.81
CA THR A 482 38.42 -17.97 18.56
C THR A 482 37.04 -18.29 19.11
N GLU A 483 36.38 -17.32 19.76
CA GLU A 483 35.03 -17.51 20.30
C GLU A 483 34.01 -17.83 19.20
N LYS A 484 34.12 -17.18 18.04
CA LYS A 484 33.25 -17.49 16.89
C LYS A 484 33.54 -18.87 16.31
N ALA A 485 34.81 -19.26 16.24
CA ALA A 485 35.21 -20.59 15.80
C ALA A 485 34.66 -21.67 16.74
N ASP A 486 34.71 -21.47 18.06
CA ASP A 486 34.14 -22.38 19.05
C ASP A 486 32.64 -22.56 18.86
N ARG A 487 31.89 -21.46 18.66
CA ARG A 487 30.45 -21.53 18.34
C ARG A 487 30.18 -22.24 17.01
N LYS A 488 31.02 -22.00 15.98
CA LYS A 488 30.90 -22.67 14.67
C LYS A 488 31.15 -24.18 14.80
N MET A 489 32.17 -24.59 15.56
CA MET A 489 32.46 -26.00 15.84
C MET A 489 31.33 -26.68 16.58
N GLN A 490 30.83 -26.08 17.67
CA GLN A 490 29.69 -26.60 18.43
C GLN A 490 28.43 -26.74 17.57
N PHE A 491 28.16 -25.75 16.72
CA PHE A 491 27.03 -25.78 15.80
C PHE A 491 27.15 -26.90 14.78
N TYR A 492 28.29 -27.04 14.10
CA TYR A 492 28.46 -28.13 13.12
C TYR A 492 28.43 -29.51 13.76
N HIS A 493 28.95 -29.65 14.99
CA HIS A 493 28.88 -30.90 15.74
C HIS A 493 27.45 -31.32 16.10
N SER A 494 26.51 -30.37 16.20
CA SER A 494 25.11 -30.67 16.52
C SER A 494 24.25 -31.08 15.31
N LEU A 495 24.79 -30.97 14.08
CA LEU A 495 24.07 -31.33 12.86
C LEU A 495 24.00 -32.86 12.69
N ALA A 496 22.81 -33.44 12.84
CA ALA A 496 22.62 -34.90 12.81
C ALA A 496 23.02 -35.58 11.49
N ASP A 497 22.92 -34.87 10.36
CA ASP A 497 23.20 -35.42 9.03
C ASP A 497 24.69 -35.38 8.65
N TYR A 498 25.55 -34.78 9.49
CA TYR A 498 26.94 -34.51 9.17
C TYR A 498 27.88 -35.00 10.28
N THR A 499 29.05 -35.49 9.87
CA THR A 499 30.18 -35.70 10.77
C THR A 499 31.19 -34.56 10.60
N LEU A 500 31.47 -33.82 11.67
CA LEU A 500 32.45 -32.72 11.64
C LEU A 500 33.88 -33.26 11.74
N ILE A 501 34.74 -32.84 10.81
CA ILE A 501 36.19 -33.01 10.84
C ILE A 501 36.81 -31.63 10.95
N VAL A 502 37.46 -31.38 12.09
CA VAL A 502 38.15 -30.12 12.37
C VAL A 502 39.62 -30.27 12.01
N ILE A 503 40.13 -29.32 11.21
CA ILE A 503 41.56 -29.18 10.93
C ILE A 503 42.04 -27.91 11.65
N MET A 504 42.83 -28.09 12.71
CA MET A 504 43.42 -26.96 13.43
C MET A 504 44.69 -26.46 12.72
N PRO A 505 45.15 -25.23 13.00
CA PRO A 505 46.38 -24.72 12.42
C PRO A 505 47.57 -25.67 12.58
N ASP A 506 47.76 -26.22 13.78
CA ASP A 506 48.90 -27.09 14.10
C ASP A 506 48.76 -28.49 13.46
N ASP A 507 47.52 -28.93 13.18
CA ASP A 507 47.30 -30.18 12.45
C ASP A 507 47.87 -30.11 11.03
N PHE A 508 47.89 -28.92 10.41
CA PHE A 508 48.42 -28.74 9.06
C PHE A 508 49.83 -28.14 9.04
N ARG A 509 50.07 -27.04 9.76
CA ARG A 509 51.34 -26.30 9.72
C ARG A 509 52.53 -27.10 10.27
N GLU A 510 52.32 -27.89 11.32
CA GLU A 510 53.39 -28.66 11.95
C GLU A 510 53.44 -30.10 11.46
N LYS A 511 52.26 -30.73 11.32
CA LYS A 511 52.15 -32.17 11.04
C LYS A 511 51.84 -32.51 9.58
N GLY A 512 51.51 -31.51 8.76
CA GLY A 512 51.28 -31.66 7.32
C GLY A 512 50.13 -32.60 6.95
N PHE A 513 50.15 -33.08 5.71
CA PHE A 513 49.08 -33.93 5.17
C PHE A 513 48.92 -35.26 5.89
N GLN A 514 49.96 -35.81 6.53
CA GLN A 514 49.86 -37.06 7.29
C GLN A 514 48.82 -37.00 8.41
N ARG A 515 48.71 -35.85 9.08
CA ARG A 515 47.70 -35.65 10.11
C ARG A 515 46.30 -35.54 9.51
N ILE A 516 46.16 -34.87 8.36
CA ILE A 516 44.88 -34.77 7.64
C ILE A 516 44.43 -36.17 7.18
N VAL A 517 45.31 -36.95 6.55
CA VAL A 517 45.09 -38.37 6.21
C VAL A 517 44.56 -39.14 7.41
N SER A 518 45.21 -39.01 8.56
CA SER A 518 44.82 -39.69 9.80
C SER A 518 43.40 -39.29 10.25
N LEU A 519 43.07 -37.99 10.18
CA LEU A 519 41.75 -37.47 10.55
C LEU A 519 40.65 -37.96 9.60
N LEU A 520 40.91 -37.99 8.28
CA LEU A 520 39.94 -38.44 7.29
C LEU A 520 39.66 -39.95 7.46
N ILE A 521 40.70 -40.77 7.55
CA ILE A 521 40.57 -42.23 7.71
C ILE A 521 39.89 -42.57 9.05
N SER A 522 40.25 -41.91 10.16
CA SER A 522 39.63 -42.20 11.46
C SER A 522 38.14 -41.88 11.49
N ASN A 523 37.68 -40.97 10.63
CA ASN A 523 36.27 -40.61 10.47
C ASN A 523 35.56 -41.41 9.35
N GLY A 524 36.23 -42.41 8.78
CA GLY A 524 35.66 -43.35 7.83
C GLY A 524 35.62 -42.87 6.37
N ILE A 525 36.39 -41.83 6.01
CA ILE A 525 36.53 -41.39 4.62
C ILE A 525 37.58 -42.24 3.92
N GLN A 526 37.22 -42.81 2.77
CA GLN A 526 38.13 -43.57 1.93
C GLN A 526 38.97 -42.63 1.06
N ILE A 527 40.29 -42.79 1.16
CA ILE A 527 41.28 -42.01 0.41
C ILE A 527 42.33 -42.90 -0.27
N ASN A 528 43.01 -42.41 -1.30
CA ASN A 528 44.05 -43.12 -2.04
C ASN A 528 45.35 -43.31 -1.23
N VAL A 529 45.37 -44.25 -0.28
CA VAL A 529 46.48 -44.47 0.68
C VAL A 529 47.86 -44.70 0.02
N HIS A 530 47.91 -45.16 -1.25
CA HIS A 530 49.16 -45.47 -1.93
C HIS A 530 49.93 -44.26 -2.51
N CYS A 531 49.36 -43.05 -2.51
CA CYS A 531 50.06 -41.84 -2.98
C CYS A 531 50.44 -40.87 -1.85
N SER A 532 49.85 -41.02 -0.67
CA SER A 532 49.78 -39.95 0.36
C SER A 532 50.90 -39.98 1.42
N LEU A 533 51.86 -40.91 1.34
CA LEU A 533 52.96 -41.06 2.32
C LEU A 533 54.35 -40.69 1.77
N GLU A 534 54.50 -40.44 0.47
CA GLU A 534 55.79 -40.13 -0.17
C GLU A 534 55.98 -38.67 -0.60
N ARG A 535 55.08 -37.74 -0.24
CA ARG A 535 55.22 -36.30 -0.59
C ARG A 535 54.94 -35.35 0.56
#